data_AF-A0A2S4PLK6-F1
#
_entry.id   AF-A0A2S4PLK6-F1
#
_cell.length_a   1.000
_cell.length_b   1.000
_cell.length_c   1.000
_cell.angle_alpha   90.00
_cell.angle_beta   90.00
_cell.angle_gamma   90.00
#
_symmetry.space_group_name_H-M   'P 1'
#
loop_
_entity.id
_entity.type
_entity.pdbx_description
1 polymer ?
#
loop_
_entity_poly.entity_id
_entity_poly.type
_entity_poly.pdbx_seq_one_letter_code
_entity_poly.pdbx_strand_id
1 'polypeptide(L)'
;MSNPIELILDKDQDNTSDGEMISLEEEISLNPFEIVGIWTQNSLSTVAAFFSPFQDTTHQMKKRKSPNTKYWKSSIEFAKGTYRSNTIRIDEVIIPYSPENDYGDRHLYLCLPGTLTTLFKKAASIYKINVQETKLKGKPGEWWKTTYDVGDVFQVIDRNLKSTPVSLIDILNYTKKGVRANLRLEFFCRAVIEGPRDFDDNAEISIIVKILSGFITSIGVEAERPVPCGTIKGKPLPKDAASDDIINLLSQFKSKKQEENLN
;
A
#
# COMPACT_ATOMS: atom_id res chain seq x y z
N MET A 1 53.42 29.28 72.68
CA MET A 1 53.81 30.43 71.84
C MET A 1 54.59 29.82 70.68
N SER A 2 54.17 29.80 69.41
CA SER A 2 53.22 30.60 68.64
C SER A 2 52.73 29.79 67.41
N ASN A 3 51.48 30.00 66.99
CA ASN A 3 50.91 29.58 65.69
C ASN A 3 51.40 30.53 64.55
N PRO A 4 51.21 30.29 63.22
CA PRO A 4 50.02 29.65 62.58
C PRO A 4 50.18 28.83 61.25
N ILE A 5 49.14 28.01 60.99
CA ILE A 5 48.33 27.78 59.75
C ILE A 5 49.03 27.44 58.41
N GLU A 6 48.66 26.31 57.80
CA GLU A 6 47.96 26.26 56.47
C GLU A 6 47.34 24.89 56.17
N LEU A 7 46.05 24.92 55.80
CA LEU A 7 45.20 23.81 55.35
C LEU A 7 45.34 23.67 53.83
N ILE A 8 45.66 22.46 53.35
CA ILE A 8 45.72 22.16 51.92
C ILE A 8 44.32 21.74 51.44
N LEU A 9 43.84 22.44 50.42
CA LEU A 9 42.61 22.20 49.66
C LEU A 9 42.78 21.00 48.72
N ASP A 10 41.87 20.03 48.81
CA ASP A 10 41.66 19.00 47.79
C ASP A 10 40.89 19.58 46.60
N LYS A 11 41.39 19.30 45.39
CA LYS A 11 40.82 19.69 44.10
C LYS A 11 39.91 18.57 43.60
N ASP A 12 38.59 18.77 43.66
CA ASP A 12 37.66 18.01 42.82
C ASP A 12 37.44 18.77 41.51
N GLN A 13 37.71 18.05 40.41
CA GLN A 13 37.54 18.50 39.03
C GLN A 13 36.06 18.51 38.66
N ASP A 14 35.54 19.73 38.47
CA ASP A 14 34.26 19.99 37.82
C ASP A 14 34.44 19.84 36.30
N ASN A 15 34.16 18.64 35.78
CA ASN A 15 34.00 18.39 34.35
C ASN A 15 32.51 18.40 34.04
N THR A 16 31.92 19.59 33.92
CA THR A 16 30.63 19.77 33.26
C THR A 16 30.80 19.42 31.78
N SER A 17 30.43 18.18 31.44
CA SER A 17 30.12 17.80 30.06
C SER A 17 28.93 18.63 29.62
N ASP A 18 29.15 19.53 28.67
CA ASP A 18 28.12 20.21 27.91
C ASP A 18 27.24 19.17 27.21
N GLY A 19 26.26 18.64 27.94
CA GLY A 19 25.18 17.86 27.36
C GLY A 19 24.42 18.80 26.44
N GLU A 20 24.40 18.47 25.14
CA GLU A 20 23.54 19.12 24.16
C GLU A 20 22.16 19.33 24.79
N MET A 21 21.77 20.59 24.99
CA MET A 21 20.41 20.96 25.36
C MET A 21 19.53 20.59 24.18
N ILE A 22 19.04 19.35 24.17
CA ILE A 22 17.93 18.91 23.34
C ILE A 22 16.76 19.83 23.70
N SER A 23 16.27 20.61 22.74
CA SER A 23 15.15 21.52 22.98
C SER A 23 13.94 20.70 23.44
N LEU A 24 13.21 21.16 24.47
CA LEU A 24 11.93 20.58 24.89
C LEU A 24 10.90 20.48 23.73
N GLU A 25 11.13 21.18 22.63
CA GLU A 25 10.33 21.08 21.39
C GLU A 25 10.59 19.77 20.62
N GLU A 26 11.76 19.15 20.76
CA GLU A 26 12.05 17.81 20.23
C GLU A 26 11.39 16.71 21.08
N GLU A 27 11.10 16.98 22.37
CA GLU A 27 10.54 16.01 23.31
C GLU A 27 9.03 15.73 23.14
N ILE A 28 8.31 16.56 22.36
CA ILE A 28 6.89 16.33 22.01
C ILE A 28 6.65 16.38 20.50
N SER A 29 7.63 15.95 19.71
CA SER A 29 7.37 15.70 18.29
C SER A 29 6.58 14.39 18.14
N LEU A 30 5.31 14.50 17.77
CA LEU A 30 4.47 13.36 17.43
C LEU A 30 4.94 12.73 16.11
N ASN A 31 4.95 11.40 16.04
CA ASN A 31 5.36 10.66 14.84
C ASN A 31 4.51 11.10 13.62
N PRO A 32 5.10 11.74 12.59
CA PRO A 32 4.35 12.28 11.46
C PRO A 32 3.59 11.19 10.69
N PHE A 33 4.08 9.95 10.71
CA PHE A 33 3.46 8.83 10.02
C PHE A 33 2.18 8.33 10.71
N GLU A 34 1.95 8.72 11.97
CA GLU A 34 0.74 8.38 12.72
C GLU A 34 -0.32 9.48 12.69
N ILE A 35 0.09 10.74 12.55
CA ILE A 35 -0.80 11.92 12.63
C ILE A 35 -1.17 12.48 11.26
N VAL A 36 -0.24 12.45 10.28
CA VAL A 36 -0.51 12.98 8.94
C VAL A 36 -1.25 11.92 8.14
N GLY A 37 -2.49 12.21 7.77
CA GLY A 37 -3.32 11.32 6.94
C GLY A 37 -3.34 11.68 5.45
N ILE A 38 -3.13 12.96 5.11
CA ILE A 38 -3.21 13.44 3.71
C ILE A 38 -1.80 13.72 3.19
N TRP A 39 -1.31 12.82 2.33
CA TRP A 39 0.05 12.87 1.78
C TRP A 39 0.10 13.45 0.36
N THR A 40 0.18 14.78 0.30
CA THR A 40 0.39 15.53 -0.95
C THR A 40 1.84 15.43 -1.42
N GLN A 41 2.09 15.80 -2.69
CA GLN A 41 3.44 15.89 -3.25
C GLN A 41 4.38 16.76 -2.38
N ASN A 42 3.87 17.88 -1.86
CA ASN A 42 4.66 18.76 -0.99
C ASN A 42 5.02 18.06 0.33
N SER A 43 4.04 17.43 0.99
CA SER A 43 4.28 16.75 2.27
C SER A 43 5.24 15.56 2.15
N LEU A 44 5.20 14.84 1.03
CA LEU A 44 6.08 13.70 0.75
C LEU A 44 7.46 14.10 0.22
N SER A 45 7.67 15.36 -0.17
CA SER A 45 8.97 15.83 -0.67
C SER A 45 10.09 15.72 0.37
N THR A 46 9.73 15.75 1.65
CA THR A 46 10.62 15.63 2.81
C THR A 46 10.66 14.21 3.39
N VAL A 47 9.92 13.27 2.78
CA VAL A 47 9.87 11.86 3.19
C VAL A 47 10.78 11.05 2.28
N ALA A 48 11.64 10.24 2.89
CA ALA A 48 12.39 9.19 2.20
C ALA A 48 11.71 7.84 2.42
N ALA A 49 11.81 6.94 1.44
CA ALA A 49 11.41 5.55 1.56
C ALA A 49 12.61 4.65 1.30
N PHE A 50 12.74 3.58 2.09
CA PHE A 50 13.84 2.63 2.03
C PHE A 50 13.30 1.22 1.93
N PHE A 51 13.94 0.40 1.10
CA PHE A 51 13.68 -1.03 1.09
C PHE A 51 14.63 -1.69 2.06
N SER A 52 14.09 -2.45 3.00
CA SER A 52 14.91 -3.34 3.81
C SER A 52 15.57 -4.40 2.93
N PRO A 53 16.61 -5.11 3.41
CA PRO A 53 17.20 -6.22 2.66
C PRO A 53 16.14 -7.24 2.21
N PHE A 54 16.23 -7.68 0.96
CA PHE A 54 15.32 -8.70 0.43
C PHE A 54 15.61 -10.06 1.06
N GLN A 55 14.55 -10.72 1.51
CA GLN A 55 14.63 -12.04 2.15
C GLN A 55 13.88 -13.08 1.31
N ASP A 56 14.45 -14.28 1.20
CA ASP A 56 13.80 -15.43 0.58
C ASP A 56 12.65 -15.93 1.48
N THR A 57 11.43 -15.86 0.95
CA THR A 57 10.18 -16.27 1.60
C THR A 57 9.52 -17.46 0.90
N THR A 58 10.25 -18.16 0.04
CA THR A 58 9.74 -19.28 -0.77
C THR A 58 9.12 -20.38 0.08
N HIS A 59 9.70 -20.64 1.26
CA HIS A 59 9.22 -21.64 2.22
C HIS A 59 7.84 -21.31 2.82
N GLN A 60 7.44 -20.04 2.83
CA GLN A 60 6.17 -19.59 3.43
C GLN A 60 4.96 -19.81 2.51
N MET A 61 5.21 -20.08 1.23
CA MET A 61 4.15 -20.29 0.24
C MET A 61 3.64 -21.74 0.32
N LYS A 62 2.55 -21.95 1.09
CA LYS A 62 1.89 -23.24 1.36
C LYS A 62 1.45 -24.03 0.11
N LYS A 63 1.41 -23.42 -1.06
CA LYS A 63 1.10 -24.06 -2.34
C LYS A 63 2.20 -23.72 -3.34
N ARG A 64 3.16 -24.64 -3.52
CA ARG A 64 4.13 -24.55 -4.63
C ARG A 64 3.34 -24.66 -5.94
N LYS A 65 2.95 -23.51 -6.53
CA LYS A 65 2.39 -23.48 -7.89
C LYS A 65 3.42 -23.94 -8.93
N SER A 66 4.70 -23.73 -8.63
CA SER A 66 5.82 -24.20 -9.44
C SER A 66 7.02 -24.48 -8.51
N PRO A 67 7.68 -25.63 -8.63
CA PRO A 67 8.84 -25.98 -7.81
C PRO A 67 10.08 -25.12 -8.10
N ASN A 68 10.09 -24.40 -9.23
CA ASN A 68 11.22 -23.58 -9.69
C ASN A 68 10.96 -22.07 -9.53
N THR A 69 10.02 -21.68 -8.67
CA THR A 69 9.73 -20.26 -8.41
C THR A 69 10.22 -19.88 -7.02
N LYS A 70 11.09 -18.87 -6.94
CA LYS A 70 11.54 -18.26 -5.69
C LYS A 70 10.75 -16.98 -5.42
N TYR A 71 10.43 -16.75 -4.15
CA TYR A 71 9.68 -15.59 -3.69
C TYR A 71 10.52 -14.76 -2.74
N TRP A 72 10.70 -13.48 -3.06
CA TRP A 72 11.48 -12.56 -2.24
C TRP A 72 10.59 -11.46 -1.70
N LYS A 73 10.80 -11.07 -0.45
CA LYS A 73 10.05 -10.01 0.22
C LYS A 73 11.00 -9.01 0.87
N SER A 74 10.64 -7.73 0.82
CA SER A 74 11.30 -6.65 1.56
C SER A 74 10.24 -5.73 2.16
N SER A 75 10.46 -5.23 3.38
CA SER A 75 9.64 -4.17 3.98
C SER A 75 10.04 -2.80 3.44
N ILE A 76 9.08 -1.88 3.40
CA ILE A 76 9.33 -0.48 3.10
C ILE A 76 9.26 0.32 4.39
N GLU A 77 10.33 1.06 4.68
CA GLU A 77 10.42 1.97 5.81
C GLU A 77 10.38 3.42 5.31
N PHE A 78 9.65 4.27 6.00
CA PHE A 78 9.57 5.71 5.77
C PHE A 78 10.46 6.44 6.76
N ALA A 79 11.14 7.49 6.32
CA ALA A 79 11.85 8.40 7.23
C ALA A 79 11.54 9.87 6.92
N LYS A 80 11.43 10.68 7.99
CA LYS A 80 11.24 12.13 7.92
C LYS A 80 11.90 12.79 9.12
N GLY A 81 12.98 13.53 8.88
CA GLY A 81 13.82 14.04 9.98
C GLY A 81 14.41 12.87 10.78
N THR A 82 14.21 12.89 12.10
CA THR A 82 14.61 11.83 13.03
C THR A 82 13.64 10.65 13.07
N TYR A 83 12.43 10.78 12.52
CA TYR A 83 11.41 9.74 12.56
C TYR A 83 11.64 8.65 11.53
N ARG A 84 11.42 7.41 11.95
CA ARG A 84 11.33 6.24 11.08
C ARG A 84 10.10 5.40 11.41
N SER A 85 9.47 4.82 10.39
CA SER A 85 8.29 3.98 10.56
C SER A 85 8.12 3.01 9.40
N ASN A 86 7.72 1.77 9.67
CA ASN A 86 7.23 0.83 8.66
C ASN A 86 5.73 1.03 8.34
N THR A 87 5.06 1.89 9.12
CA THR A 87 3.63 2.17 8.98
C THR A 87 3.40 3.62 8.57
N ILE A 88 2.31 3.85 7.83
CA ILE A 88 1.87 5.19 7.45
C ILE A 88 0.34 5.27 7.52
N ARG A 89 -0.16 6.36 8.07
CA ARG A 89 -1.58 6.70 8.07
C ARG A 89 -1.97 7.33 6.75
N ILE A 90 -3.02 6.83 6.10
CA ILE A 90 -3.63 7.43 4.92
C ILE A 90 -5.12 7.67 5.22
N ASP A 91 -5.55 8.93 5.09
CA ASP A 91 -6.93 9.33 5.36
C ASP A 91 -7.76 9.36 4.07
N GLU A 92 -9.09 9.29 4.24
CA GLU A 92 -10.08 9.37 3.16
C GLU A 92 -9.89 8.31 2.06
N VAL A 93 -9.39 7.12 2.42
CA VAL A 93 -9.24 6.01 1.48
C VAL A 93 -10.61 5.49 1.09
N ILE A 94 -10.87 5.50 -0.22
CA ILE A 94 -12.10 4.97 -0.80
C ILE A 94 -11.97 3.46 -0.99
N ILE A 95 -12.95 2.72 -0.47
CA ILE A 95 -13.09 1.28 -0.66
C ILE A 95 -14.44 1.06 -1.36
N PRO A 96 -14.46 0.73 -2.67
CA PRO A 96 -15.69 0.53 -3.41
C PRO A 96 -16.39 -0.77 -3.00
N TYR A 97 -17.68 -0.87 -3.26
CA TYR A 97 -18.39 -2.16 -3.23
C TYR A 97 -17.96 -3.02 -4.44
N SER A 98 -17.80 -4.33 -4.22
CA SER A 98 -17.65 -5.31 -5.29
C SER A 98 -18.50 -6.55 -4.97
N PRO A 99 -19.19 -7.13 -5.95
CA PRO A 99 -19.95 -8.38 -5.77
C PRO A 99 -19.05 -9.64 -5.84
N GLU A 100 -17.73 -9.48 -5.79
CA GLU A 100 -16.79 -10.61 -5.81
C GLU A 100 -16.90 -11.44 -4.52
N ASN A 101 -16.71 -12.76 -4.65
CA ASN A 101 -16.69 -13.67 -3.50
C ASN A 101 -15.59 -13.27 -2.52
N ASP A 102 -15.88 -13.34 -1.22
CA ASP A 102 -14.96 -13.01 -0.12
C ASP A 102 -14.47 -11.53 -0.10
N TYR A 103 -15.04 -10.65 -0.92
CA TYR A 103 -14.71 -9.23 -0.92
C TYR A 103 -15.17 -8.55 0.38
N GLY A 104 -14.28 -7.79 1.01
CA GLY A 104 -14.54 -7.18 2.32
C GLY A 104 -14.06 -8.03 3.50
N ASP A 105 -13.69 -9.29 3.28
CA ASP A 105 -13.15 -10.19 4.30
C ASP A 105 -11.73 -10.68 3.92
N ARG A 106 -11.55 -11.21 2.71
CA ARG A 106 -10.26 -11.74 2.25
C ARG A 106 -9.47 -10.78 1.38
N HIS A 107 -10.17 -9.96 0.60
CA HIS A 107 -9.52 -8.98 -0.26
C HIS A 107 -10.37 -7.73 -0.46
N LEU A 108 -9.69 -6.65 -0.84
CA LEU A 108 -10.28 -5.34 -1.10
C LEU A 108 -9.51 -4.60 -2.19
N TYR A 109 -10.20 -3.68 -2.86
CA TYR A 109 -9.56 -2.64 -3.64
C TYR A 109 -9.40 -1.36 -2.81
N LEU A 110 -8.19 -0.82 -2.78
CA LEU A 110 -7.86 0.44 -2.12
C LEU A 110 -7.46 1.47 -3.16
N CYS A 111 -8.07 2.65 -3.12
CA CYS A 111 -7.60 3.81 -3.87
C CYS A 111 -6.61 4.61 -3.01
N LEU A 112 -5.33 4.54 -3.35
CA LEU A 112 -4.27 5.27 -2.64
C LEU A 112 -3.82 6.51 -3.46
N PRO A 113 -3.21 7.52 -2.81
CA PRO A 113 -2.63 8.64 -3.53
C PRO A 113 -1.50 8.21 -4.47
N GLY A 114 -1.53 8.66 -5.72
CA GLY A 114 -0.49 8.38 -6.73
C GLY A 114 0.89 8.94 -6.37
N THR A 115 0.94 9.91 -5.45
CA THR A 115 2.19 10.46 -4.89
C THR A 115 3.01 9.39 -4.15
N LEU A 116 2.37 8.38 -3.55
CA LEU A 116 3.06 7.24 -2.94
C LEU A 116 3.77 6.38 -3.99
N THR A 117 3.15 6.16 -5.16
CA THR A 117 3.79 5.43 -6.26
C THR A 117 5.06 6.14 -6.72
N THR A 118 5.00 7.47 -6.84
CA THR A 118 6.16 8.30 -7.19
C THR A 118 7.26 8.18 -6.14
N LEU A 119 6.91 8.22 -4.85
CA LEU A 119 7.86 8.02 -3.75
C LEU A 119 8.56 6.65 -3.86
N PHE A 120 7.80 5.57 -4.06
CA PHE A 120 8.37 4.22 -4.15
C PHE A 120 9.20 4.01 -5.41
N LYS A 121 8.79 4.55 -6.57
CA LYS A 121 9.59 4.52 -7.80
C LYS A 121 10.90 5.29 -7.63
N LYS A 122 10.89 6.44 -6.96
CA LYS A 122 12.09 7.22 -6.63
C LYS A 122 13.02 6.47 -5.67
N ALA A 123 12.46 5.81 -4.66
CA ALA A 123 13.25 4.96 -3.78
C ALA A 123 13.87 3.80 -4.58
N ALA A 124 13.09 3.14 -5.44
CA ALA A 124 13.52 1.93 -6.14
C ALA A 124 14.65 2.20 -7.13
N SER A 125 14.68 3.39 -7.75
CA SER A 125 15.77 3.78 -8.64
C SER A 125 17.13 3.86 -7.94
N ILE A 126 17.17 4.18 -6.64
CA ILE A 126 18.40 4.19 -5.84
C ILE A 126 18.98 2.78 -5.73
N TYR A 127 18.11 1.77 -5.62
CA TYR A 127 18.48 0.35 -5.54
C TYR A 127 18.50 -0.34 -6.92
N LYS A 128 18.30 0.41 -8.01
CA LYS A 128 18.18 -0.08 -9.40
C LYS A 128 17.05 -1.08 -9.66
N ILE A 129 16.09 -1.17 -8.74
CA ILE A 129 14.96 -2.12 -8.82
C ILE A 129 13.84 -1.56 -9.70
N ASN A 130 13.23 -2.41 -10.53
CA ASN A 130 12.07 -2.04 -11.33
C ASN A 130 10.75 -2.31 -10.60
N VAL A 131 9.98 -1.26 -10.29
CA VAL A 131 8.65 -1.39 -9.68
C VAL A 131 7.59 -1.54 -10.77
N GLN A 132 6.95 -2.71 -10.81
CA GLN A 132 5.83 -2.97 -11.70
C GLN A 132 4.65 -2.04 -11.40
N GLU A 133 4.00 -1.60 -12.48
CA GLU A 133 2.79 -0.81 -12.37
C GLU A 133 1.61 -1.63 -11.86
N THR A 134 0.61 -0.94 -11.32
CA THR A 134 -0.61 -1.60 -10.88
C THR A 134 -1.36 -2.20 -12.07
N LYS A 135 -1.94 -3.39 -11.86
CA LYS A 135 -2.82 -4.03 -12.84
C LYS A 135 -4.24 -3.45 -12.81
N LEU A 136 -4.45 -2.31 -12.18
CA LEU A 136 -5.74 -1.66 -11.98
C LEU A 136 -5.67 -0.22 -12.48
N LYS A 137 -6.55 0.13 -13.41
CA LYS A 137 -6.64 1.48 -13.97
C LYS A 137 -7.44 2.38 -13.04
N GLY A 138 -6.87 3.55 -12.74
CA GLY A 138 -7.52 4.65 -12.01
C GLY A 138 -7.51 5.96 -12.80
N LYS A 139 -8.11 7.00 -12.21
CA LYS A 139 -8.00 8.38 -12.69
C LYS A 139 -6.59 8.92 -12.40
N PRO A 140 -6.15 10.02 -13.06
CA PRO A 140 -4.90 10.67 -12.72
C PRO A 140 -4.80 11.00 -11.23
N GLY A 141 -3.67 10.64 -10.60
CA GLY A 141 -3.47 10.82 -9.16
C GLY A 141 -4.02 9.70 -8.29
N GLU A 142 -4.71 8.72 -8.85
CA GLU A 142 -5.15 7.52 -8.14
C GLU A 142 -4.19 6.36 -8.34
N TRP A 143 -3.93 5.62 -7.27
CA TRP A 143 -3.15 4.39 -7.31
C TRP A 143 -3.94 3.25 -6.67
N TRP A 144 -4.54 2.43 -7.52
CA TRP A 144 -5.36 1.32 -7.08
C TRP A 144 -4.52 0.10 -6.71
N LYS A 145 -4.78 -0.47 -5.54
CA LYS A 145 -4.13 -1.67 -5.04
C LYS A 145 -5.15 -2.70 -4.56
N THR A 146 -4.90 -3.96 -4.87
CA THR A 146 -5.57 -5.06 -4.19
C THR A 146 -4.79 -5.38 -2.93
N THR A 147 -5.47 -5.38 -1.78
CA THR A 147 -4.95 -5.91 -0.52
C THR A 147 -5.61 -7.26 -0.25
N TYR A 148 -4.89 -8.14 0.43
CA TYR A 148 -5.36 -9.44 0.87
C TYR A 148 -5.26 -9.55 2.38
N ASP A 149 -5.81 -10.61 2.95
CA ASP A 149 -5.78 -10.91 4.39
C ASP A 149 -6.33 -9.75 5.23
N VAL A 150 -7.50 -9.27 4.84
CA VAL A 150 -8.13 -8.09 5.46
C VAL A 150 -8.60 -8.43 6.88
N GLY A 151 -9.43 -9.46 7.05
CA GLY A 151 -9.95 -9.88 8.36
C GLY A 151 -10.62 -8.77 9.16
N ASP A 152 -10.53 -8.84 10.49
CA ASP A 152 -11.22 -7.95 11.43
C ASP A 152 -10.42 -6.66 11.76
N VAL A 153 -9.91 -5.98 10.74
CA VAL A 153 -9.08 -4.76 10.93
C VAL A 153 -9.90 -3.46 11.00
N PHE A 154 -11.20 -3.51 10.72
CA PHE A 154 -12.05 -2.33 10.63
C PHE A 154 -12.81 -2.04 11.92
N GLN A 155 -12.91 -0.75 12.24
CA GLN A 155 -13.61 -0.26 13.41
C GLN A 155 -14.26 1.10 13.14
N VAL A 156 -15.23 1.46 13.98
CA VAL A 156 -15.87 2.79 14.03
C VAL A 156 -15.55 3.42 15.38
N ILE A 157 -15.21 4.70 15.36
CA ILE A 157 -15.01 5.49 16.57
C ILE A 157 -16.24 6.38 16.78
N ASP A 158 -16.83 6.34 17.97
CA ASP A 158 -17.93 7.22 18.34
C ASP A 158 -17.45 8.59 18.83
N ARG A 159 -18.40 9.48 19.18
CA ARG A 159 -18.08 10.82 19.70
C ARG A 159 -17.33 10.83 21.03
N ASN A 160 -17.37 9.72 21.77
CA ASN A 160 -16.67 9.54 23.04
C ASN A 160 -15.31 8.84 22.87
N LEU A 161 -14.83 8.72 21.62
CA LEU A 161 -13.59 8.03 21.27
C LEU A 161 -13.61 6.53 21.56
N LYS A 162 -14.79 5.92 21.74
CA LYS A 162 -14.91 4.48 21.89
C LYS A 162 -14.78 3.81 20.53
N SER A 163 -13.82 2.92 20.41
CA SER A 163 -13.64 2.09 19.22
C SER A 163 -14.49 0.82 19.29
N THR A 164 -15.22 0.52 18.21
CA THR A 164 -16.02 -0.69 18.07
C THR A 164 -15.64 -1.40 16.77
N PRO A 165 -15.19 -2.68 16.83
CA PRO A 165 -14.94 -3.47 15.62
C PRO A 165 -16.19 -3.63 14.77
N VAL A 166 -16.02 -3.65 13.45
CA VAL A 166 -17.13 -3.82 12.49
C VAL A 166 -16.73 -4.73 11.34
N SER A 167 -17.72 -5.48 10.84
CA SER A 167 -17.58 -6.33 9.66
C SER A 167 -17.76 -5.48 8.40
N LEU A 168 -16.68 -5.29 7.64
CA LEU A 168 -16.74 -4.51 6.41
C LEU A 168 -17.56 -5.24 5.33
N ILE A 169 -17.45 -6.57 5.24
CA ILE A 169 -18.25 -7.38 4.31
C ILE A 169 -19.75 -7.17 4.54
N ASP A 170 -20.20 -7.12 5.80
CA ASP A 170 -21.63 -6.91 6.12
C ASP A 170 -22.09 -5.51 5.73
N ILE A 171 -21.28 -4.48 6.02
CA ILE A 171 -21.59 -3.09 5.64
C ILE A 171 -21.73 -2.95 4.12
N LEU A 172 -20.76 -3.48 3.37
CA LEU A 172 -20.73 -3.41 1.91
C LEU A 172 -21.88 -4.21 1.30
N ASN A 173 -22.18 -5.40 1.83
CA ASN A 173 -23.27 -6.24 1.34
C ASN A 173 -24.65 -5.67 1.65
N TYR A 174 -24.83 -5.02 2.80
CA TYR A 174 -26.08 -4.39 3.17
C TYR A 174 -26.35 -3.16 2.32
N THR A 175 -25.35 -2.28 2.16
CA THR A 175 -25.54 -0.99 1.48
C THR A 175 -25.40 -1.06 -0.03
N LYS A 176 -24.69 -2.07 -0.56
CA LYS A 176 -24.32 -2.19 -1.98
C LYS A 176 -23.56 -0.95 -2.49
N LYS A 177 -22.89 -0.24 -1.60
CA LYS A 177 -22.13 0.99 -1.84
C LYS A 177 -20.78 0.92 -1.13
N GLY A 178 -19.86 1.80 -1.52
CA GLY A 178 -18.53 1.87 -0.92
C GLY A 178 -18.52 2.53 0.46
N VAL A 179 -17.33 2.56 1.06
CA VAL A 179 -17.03 3.26 2.31
C VAL A 179 -15.82 4.18 2.13
N ARG A 180 -15.69 5.15 3.03
CA ARG A 180 -14.42 5.86 3.27
C ARG A 180 -13.87 5.46 4.62
N ALA A 181 -12.56 5.29 4.68
CA ALA A 181 -11.86 4.94 5.90
C ALA A 181 -10.49 5.61 5.99
N ASN A 182 -10.07 5.90 7.21
CA ASN A 182 -8.69 6.26 7.53
C ASN A 182 -7.94 4.98 7.86
N LEU A 183 -6.86 4.69 7.13
CA LEU A 183 -6.14 3.43 7.20
C LEU A 183 -4.74 3.63 7.78
N ARG A 184 -4.30 2.73 8.65
CA ARG A 184 -2.89 2.52 8.95
C ARG A 184 -2.40 1.38 8.06
N LEU A 185 -1.41 1.68 7.23
CA LEU A 185 -0.94 0.78 6.19
C LEU A 185 0.53 0.42 6.42
N GLU A 186 0.86 -0.81 6.06
CA GLU A 186 2.23 -1.29 5.92
C GLU A 186 2.47 -1.67 4.47
N PHE A 187 3.63 -1.31 3.94
CA PHE A 187 4.00 -1.58 2.54
C PHE A 187 5.16 -2.56 2.48
N PHE A 188 5.09 -3.46 1.51
CA PHE A 188 6.14 -4.44 1.23
C PHE A 188 6.40 -4.54 -0.26
N CYS A 189 7.61 -4.93 -0.62
CA CYS A 189 7.93 -5.35 -1.97
C CYS A 189 7.92 -6.87 -2.05
N ARG A 190 7.44 -7.37 -3.18
CA ARG A 190 7.51 -8.78 -3.53
C ARG A 190 8.14 -8.94 -4.91
N ALA A 191 9.17 -9.77 -5.00
CA ALA A 191 9.69 -10.25 -6.27
C ALA A 191 9.28 -11.71 -6.46
N VAL A 192 9.01 -12.10 -7.71
CA VAL A 192 8.75 -13.47 -8.11
C VAL A 192 9.76 -13.82 -9.20
N ILE A 193 10.64 -14.77 -8.92
CA ILE A 193 11.71 -15.15 -9.85
C ILE A 193 11.47 -16.58 -10.29
N GLU A 194 11.34 -16.75 -11.59
CA GLU A 194 11.17 -18.06 -12.23
C GLU A 194 12.53 -18.59 -12.71
N GLY A 195 12.79 -19.86 -12.42
CA GLY A 195 14.01 -20.55 -12.82
C GLY A 195 15.08 -20.61 -11.71
N PRO A 196 16.32 -20.97 -12.05
CA PRO A 196 17.38 -21.23 -11.06
C PRO A 196 17.99 -19.97 -10.45
N ARG A 197 17.62 -18.78 -10.97
CA ARG A 197 18.23 -17.51 -10.60
C ARG A 197 17.82 -17.06 -9.20
N ASP A 198 18.74 -16.39 -8.51
CA ASP A 198 18.48 -15.67 -7.27
C ASP A 198 18.03 -14.24 -7.55
N PHE A 199 17.65 -13.52 -6.50
CA PHE A 199 17.30 -12.11 -6.59
C PHE A 199 18.50 -11.27 -6.99
N ASP A 200 18.31 -10.45 -8.02
CA ASP A 200 19.26 -9.47 -8.51
C ASP A 200 18.60 -8.10 -8.60
N ASP A 201 19.43 -7.07 -8.78
CA ASP A 201 18.96 -5.68 -8.83
C ASP A 201 18.10 -5.39 -10.07
N ASN A 202 18.06 -6.26 -11.08
CA ASN A 202 17.22 -6.11 -12.28
C ASN A 202 15.83 -6.76 -12.11
N ALA A 203 15.57 -7.39 -10.97
CA ALA A 203 14.29 -8.05 -10.73
C ALA A 203 13.12 -7.06 -10.72
N GLU A 204 12.03 -7.47 -11.36
CA GLU A 204 10.77 -6.74 -11.27
C GLU A 204 10.06 -7.05 -9.95
N ILE A 205 9.68 -6.00 -9.23
CA ILE A 205 8.97 -6.11 -7.95
C ILE A 205 7.57 -5.53 -8.03
N SER A 206 6.67 -6.09 -7.24
CA SER A 206 5.35 -5.53 -6.98
C SER A 206 5.30 -4.97 -5.56
N ILE A 207 4.75 -3.76 -5.40
CA ILE A 207 4.41 -3.24 -4.07
C ILE A 207 3.13 -3.92 -3.60
N ILE A 208 3.12 -4.43 -2.38
CA ILE A 208 1.99 -5.03 -1.68
C ILE A 208 1.64 -4.11 -0.51
N VAL A 209 0.34 -4.00 -0.23
CA VAL A 209 -0.19 -3.18 0.85
C VAL A 209 -0.88 -4.11 1.83
N LYS A 210 -0.67 -3.88 3.13
CA LYS A 210 -1.37 -4.55 4.22
C LYS A 210 -2.07 -3.48 5.06
N ILE A 211 -3.35 -3.73 5.37
CA ILE A 211 -4.09 -2.90 6.33
C ILE A 211 -3.78 -3.42 7.73
N LEU A 212 -3.30 -2.53 8.60
CA LEU A 212 -3.10 -2.84 10.02
C LEU A 212 -4.33 -2.48 10.85
N SER A 213 -4.96 -1.36 10.52
CA SER A 213 -6.22 -0.92 11.12
C SER A 213 -6.94 0.04 10.16
N GLY A 214 -8.27 -0.04 10.10
CA GLY A 214 -9.11 0.88 9.33
C GLY A 214 -10.21 1.50 10.20
N PHE A 215 -10.36 2.82 10.12
CA PHE A 215 -11.40 3.56 10.83
C PHE A 215 -12.43 4.06 9.82
N ILE A 216 -13.61 3.47 9.80
CA ILE A 216 -14.66 3.85 8.85
C ILE A 216 -15.20 5.23 9.22
N THR A 217 -15.09 6.18 8.29
CA THR A 217 -15.53 7.58 8.45
C THR A 217 -16.86 7.85 7.74
N SER A 218 -17.18 7.08 6.69
CA SER A 218 -18.43 7.21 5.95
C SER A 218 -18.86 5.89 5.32
N ILE A 219 -20.16 5.65 5.28
CA ILE A 219 -20.81 4.50 4.62
C ILE A 219 -21.74 5.03 3.52
N GLY A 220 -21.94 4.25 2.45
CA GLY A 220 -22.87 4.64 1.37
C GLY A 220 -22.22 5.52 0.31
N VAL A 221 -20.90 5.42 0.14
CA VAL A 221 -20.11 6.24 -0.77
C VAL A 221 -20.24 5.69 -2.19
N GLU A 222 -20.66 6.52 -3.12
CA GLU A 222 -20.64 6.19 -4.55
C GLU A 222 -19.18 6.17 -5.02
N ALA A 223 -18.69 4.98 -5.37
CA ALA A 223 -17.33 4.77 -5.82
C ALA A 223 -17.29 3.69 -6.89
N GLU A 224 -16.79 4.04 -8.06
CA GLU A 224 -16.56 3.08 -9.13
C GLU A 224 -15.39 2.17 -8.76
N ARG A 225 -15.57 0.87 -8.99
CA ARG A 225 -14.49 -0.11 -8.84
C ARG A 225 -13.39 0.11 -9.88
N PRO A 226 -12.13 -0.20 -9.57
CA PRO A 226 -11.07 -0.12 -10.56
C PRO A 226 -11.29 -1.12 -11.69
N VAL A 227 -10.84 -0.76 -12.90
CA VAL A 227 -10.90 -1.64 -14.07
C VAL A 227 -9.55 -2.35 -14.23
N PRO A 228 -9.49 -3.68 -14.35
CA PRO A 228 -8.24 -4.38 -14.62
C PRO A 228 -7.56 -3.86 -15.89
N CYS A 229 -6.25 -3.64 -15.82
CA CYS A 229 -5.39 -3.35 -16.95
C CYS A 229 -5.24 -4.63 -17.78
N GLY A 230 -5.94 -4.66 -18.91
CA GLY A 230 -5.93 -5.77 -19.86
C GLY A 230 -7.12 -6.72 -19.70
N THR A 231 -7.77 -7.03 -20.81
CA THR A 231 -8.69 -8.18 -20.91
C THR A 231 -7.85 -9.41 -21.22
N ILE A 232 -7.79 -10.39 -20.32
CA ILE A 232 -7.41 -11.74 -20.73
C ILE A 232 -8.57 -12.26 -21.56
N LYS A 233 -8.51 -12.07 -22.88
CA LYS A 233 -9.47 -12.70 -23.79
C LYS A 233 -9.33 -14.21 -23.59
N GLY A 234 -10.35 -14.84 -23.01
CA GLY A 234 -10.41 -16.30 -22.97
C GLY A 234 -10.33 -16.81 -24.40
N LYS A 235 -9.56 -17.89 -24.62
CA LYS A 235 -9.66 -18.61 -25.89
C LYS A 235 -11.04 -19.27 -25.92
N PRO A 236 -11.86 -19.04 -26.95
CA PRO A 236 -13.14 -19.71 -27.07
C PRO A 236 -12.91 -21.22 -27.10
N LEU A 237 -13.73 -21.96 -26.36
CA LEU A 237 -13.78 -23.41 -26.39
C LEU A 237 -14.70 -23.86 -27.53
N PRO A 238 -14.57 -25.10 -28.03
CA PRO A 238 -15.48 -25.60 -29.08
C PRO A 238 -16.97 -25.52 -28.71
N LYS A 239 -17.30 -25.63 -27.42
CA LYS A 239 -18.67 -25.49 -26.90
C LYS A 239 -19.22 -24.05 -26.96
N ASP A 240 -18.35 -23.07 -27.19
CA ASP A 240 -18.72 -21.66 -27.33
C ASP A 240 -19.04 -21.32 -28.80
N ALA A 241 -18.95 -22.30 -29.72
CA ALA A 241 -19.38 -22.14 -31.11
C ALA A 241 -20.90 -21.88 -31.17
N ALA A 242 -21.28 -20.77 -31.79
CA ALA A 242 -22.67 -20.48 -32.08
C ALA A 242 -23.22 -21.47 -33.12
N SER A 243 -24.53 -21.73 -33.09
CA SER A 243 -25.20 -22.49 -34.14
C SER A 243 -25.24 -21.72 -35.45
N ASP A 244 -25.37 -22.45 -36.56
CA ASP A 244 -25.47 -21.84 -37.90
C ASP A 244 -26.66 -20.87 -38.00
N ASP A 245 -27.76 -21.13 -37.30
CA ASP A 245 -28.92 -20.23 -37.25
C ASP A 245 -28.57 -18.85 -36.66
N ILE A 246 -27.77 -18.83 -35.59
CA ILE A 246 -27.30 -17.58 -34.96
C ILE A 246 -26.32 -16.87 -35.88
N ILE A 247 -25.43 -17.61 -36.54
CA ILE A 247 -24.48 -17.03 -37.51
C ILE A 247 -25.23 -16.40 -38.68
N ASN A 248 -26.24 -17.08 -39.22
CA ASN A 248 -27.09 -16.60 -40.31
C ASN A 248 -27.88 -15.36 -39.89
N LEU A 249 -28.47 -15.36 -38.70
CA LEU A 249 -29.18 -14.21 -38.14
C LEU A 249 -28.23 -13.00 -37.99
N LEU A 250 -27.03 -13.20 -37.43
CA LEU A 250 -26.04 -12.14 -37.23
C LEU A 250 -25.48 -11.59 -38.55
N SER A 251 -25.46 -12.39 -39.62
CA SER A 251 -25.03 -11.93 -40.94
C SER A 251 -25.97 -10.85 -41.52
N GLN A 252 -27.25 -10.86 -41.14
CA GLN A 252 -28.23 -9.85 -41.54
C GLN A 252 -28.01 -8.48 -40.85
N PHE A 253 -27.34 -8.48 -39.69
CA PHE A 253 -26.99 -7.26 -38.96
C PHE A 253 -25.65 -6.65 -39.41
N LYS A 254 -24.90 -7.31 -40.30
CA LYS A 254 -23.73 -6.71 -40.95
C LYS A 254 -24.20 -5.74 -42.05
N SER A 255 -24.47 -4.49 -41.71
CA SER A 255 -24.65 -3.45 -42.72
C SER A 255 -24.15 -2.06 -42.28
N LYS A 256 -23.55 -1.35 -43.26
CA LYS A 256 -23.25 0.10 -43.34
C LYS A 256 -21.94 0.71 -42.76
N LYS A 257 -20.84 -0.02 -42.58
CA LYS A 257 -19.52 0.63 -42.27
C LYS A 257 -18.37 0.33 -43.24
N GLN A 258 -18.62 -0.33 -44.36
CA GLN A 258 -17.57 -0.66 -45.34
C GLN A 258 -17.73 0.01 -46.71
N GLU A 259 -18.75 0.84 -46.93
CA GLU A 259 -18.92 1.57 -48.20
C GLU A 259 -18.29 2.98 -48.22
N GLU A 260 -17.78 3.51 -47.10
CA GLU A 260 -17.17 4.86 -47.06
C GLU A 260 -15.65 4.89 -47.33
N ASN A 261 -14.99 3.76 -47.61
CA ASN A 261 -13.54 3.71 -47.91
C ASN A 261 -13.20 3.35 -49.36
N LEU A 262 -14.17 3.43 -50.27
CA LEU A 262 -13.97 3.26 -51.71
C LEU A 262 -14.75 4.33 -52.47
N ASN A 263 -14.33 5.59 -52.33
CA ASN A 263 -14.50 6.65 -53.32
C ASN A 263 -13.37 7.68 -53.16
#